data_AF-A0A932RGP3-F1
#
_entry.id   AF-A0A932RGP3-F1
#
_cell.length_a   1.000
_cell.length_b   1.000
_cell.length_c   1.000
_cell.angle_alpha   90.00
_cell.angle_beta   90.00
_cell.angle_gamma   90.00
#
_symmetry.space_group_name_H-M   'P 1'
#
loop_
_entity.id
_entity.type
_entity.pdbx_description
1 polymer ?
#
loop_
_entity_poly.entity_id
_entity_poly.type
_entity_poly.pdbx_seq_one_letter_code
_entity_poly.pdbx_strand_id
1 'polypeptide(L)'
;MFKIAFLPGNLALEKDTQNVPQDGLYHLVFKGEEIGSFKSETQAVKKYNEIRQKLETEFPKSDYDDVDKKRLLMEALKDSLVSQNSYRPRNVKKNKTRTFG
;
A
#
# COMPACT_ATOMS: atom_id res chain seq x y z
N MET A 1 5.21 19.77 -8.61
CA MET A 1 5.82 18.64 -7.88
C MET A 1 5.29 17.36 -8.50
N PHE A 2 6.13 16.56 -9.14
CA PHE A 2 5.73 15.36 -9.88
C PHE A 2 6.32 14.12 -9.21
N LYS A 3 5.47 13.13 -8.91
CA LYS A 3 5.85 11.90 -8.22
C LYS A 3 4.99 10.73 -8.69
N ILE A 4 5.62 9.69 -9.21
CA ILE A 4 5.00 8.40 -9.53
C ILE A 4 5.65 7.35 -8.63
N ALA A 5 4.86 6.53 -7.94
CA ALA A 5 5.36 5.49 -7.03
C ALA A 5 4.71 4.12 -7.28
N PHE A 6 5.48 3.05 -7.11
CA PHE A 6 5.05 1.65 -7.23
C PHE A 6 5.58 0.79 -6.07
N LEU A 7 4.75 -0.11 -5.55
CA LEU A 7 5.11 -1.15 -4.58
C LEU A 7 4.46 -2.48 -5.01
N PRO A 8 5.22 -3.59 -5.18
CA PRO A 8 6.33 -4.04 -4.34
C PRO A 8 7.72 -3.69 -4.91
N GLY A 9 8.58 -3.10 -4.06
CA GLY A 9 9.95 -2.71 -4.41
C GLY A 9 10.32 -1.24 -4.16
N ASN A 10 9.43 -0.37 -3.65
CA ASN A 10 9.69 1.07 -3.42
C ASN A 10 10.38 1.76 -4.62
N LEU A 11 9.79 1.63 -5.80
CA LEU A 11 10.24 2.34 -7.00
C LEU A 11 9.49 3.66 -7.13
N ALA A 12 10.20 4.77 -7.21
CA ALA A 12 9.66 6.11 -7.38
C ALA A 12 10.37 6.86 -8.50
N LEU A 13 9.60 7.65 -9.25
CA LEU A 13 10.12 8.65 -10.17
C LEU A 13 9.80 10.02 -9.59
N GLU A 14 10.83 10.78 -9.28
CA GLU A 14 10.72 12.07 -8.60
C GLU A 14 11.42 13.17 -9.40
N LYS A 15 10.84 14.37 -9.38
CA LYS A 15 11.45 15.58 -9.94
C LYS A 15 11.19 16.74 -8.99
N ASP A 16 12.25 17.45 -8.63
CA ASP A 16 12.20 18.66 -7.80
C ASP A 16 11.40 18.42 -6.49
N THR A 17 11.73 17.35 -5.77
CA THR A 17 11.10 16.99 -4.48
C THR A 17 12.11 17.07 -3.33
N GLN A 18 11.66 17.06 -2.08
CA GLN A 18 12.55 17.24 -0.91
C GLN A 18 13.67 16.18 -0.78
N ASN A 19 13.48 15.01 -1.39
CA ASN A 19 14.42 13.89 -1.32
C ASN A 19 15.45 13.89 -2.46
N VAL A 20 15.30 14.78 -3.44
CA VAL A 20 16.06 14.77 -4.69
C VAL A 20 16.54 16.19 -5.02
N PRO A 21 17.77 16.38 -5.53
CA PRO A 21 18.26 17.70 -5.93
C PRO A 21 17.31 18.44 -6.88
N GLN A 22 17.16 19.75 -6.69
CA GLN A 22 16.37 20.63 -7.58
C GLN A 22 17.16 21.02 -8.83
N ASP A 23 17.60 20.01 -9.58
CA ASP A 23 18.44 20.18 -10.77
C ASP A 23 17.62 20.20 -12.06
N GLY A 24 16.28 20.11 -11.96
CA GLY A 24 15.37 20.04 -13.10
C GLY A 24 15.41 18.70 -13.84
N LEU A 25 16.14 17.71 -13.32
CA LEU A 25 16.24 16.35 -13.83
C LEU A 25 15.17 15.44 -13.20
N TYR A 26 14.86 14.35 -13.90
CA TYR A 26 13.97 13.30 -13.42
C TYR A 26 14.83 12.20 -12.77
N HIS A 27 14.70 12.02 -11.47
CA HIS A 27 15.46 11.03 -10.72
C HIS A 27 14.62 9.80 -10.44
N LEU A 28 15.22 8.64 -10.66
CA LEU A 28 14.61 7.35 -10.43
C LEU A 28 15.19 6.78 -9.12
N VAL A 29 14.33 6.63 -8.13
CA VAL A 29 14.67 6.21 -6.77
C VAL A 29 14.11 4.81 -6.54
N PHE A 30 14.93 3.91 -6.03
CA PHE A 30 14.52 2.55 -5.67
C PHE A 30 14.97 2.25 -4.26
N LYS A 31 14.04 1.88 -3.37
CA LYS A 31 14.31 1.64 -1.94
C LYS A 31 15.03 2.80 -1.22
N GLY A 32 14.87 4.02 -1.72
CA GLY A 32 15.54 5.22 -1.16
C GLY A 32 16.92 5.50 -1.73
N GLU A 33 17.42 4.67 -2.66
CA GLU A 33 18.67 4.91 -3.38
C GLU A 33 18.37 5.45 -4.79
N GLU A 34 19.14 6.44 -5.21
CA GLU A 34 19.06 6.96 -6.58
C GLU A 34 19.73 6.00 -7.56
N ILE A 35 18.95 5.41 -8.47
CA ILE A 35 19.46 4.53 -9.52
C ILE A 35 19.97 5.35 -10.71
N GLY A 36 19.33 6.49 -10.99
CA GLY A 36 19.81 7.38 -12.05
C GLY A 36 18.92 8.59 -12.32
N SER A 37 19.52 9.56 -13.00
CA SER A 37 18.93 10.85 -13.36
C SER A 37 18.76 10.98 -14.88
N PHE A 38 17.63 11.52 -15.33
CA PHE A 38 17.29 11.69 -16.74
C PHE A 38 16.88 13.13 -17.05
N LYS A 39 17.30 13.65 -18.22
CA LYS A 39 16.91 14.98 -18.70
C LYS A 39 15.52 15.04 -19.31
N SER A 40 15.02 13.89 -19.78
CA SER A 40 13.74 13.79 -20.48
C SER A 40 12.77 12.90 -19.72
N GLU A 41 11.55 13.40 -19.55
CA GLU A 41 10.45 12.67 -18.91
C GLU A 41 10.14 11.35 -19.60
N THR A 42 10.12 11.35 -20.94
CA THR A 42 9.76 10.17 -21.73
C THR A 42 10.78 9.06 -21.55
N GLN A 43 12.07 9.40 -21.44
CA GLN A 43 13.14 8.44 -21.17
C GLN A 43 13.05 7.90 -19.74
N ALA A 44 12.78 8.79 -18.78
CA ALA A 44 12.66 8.42 -17.37
C ALA A 44 11.48 7.46 -17.14
N VAL A 45 10.32 7.74 -17.74
CA VAL A 45 9.13 6.88 -17.69
C VAL A 45 9.38 5.54 -18.38
N LYS A 46 10.08 5.52 -19.52
CA LYS A 46 10.44 4.26 -20.19
C LYS A 46 11.32 3.39 -19.29
N LYS A 47 12.34 3.96 -18.67
CA LYS A 47 13.24 3.26 -17.73
C LYS A 47 12.51 2.79 -16.47
N TYR A 48 11.63 3.61 -15.93
CA TYR A 48 10.74 3.24 -14.83
C TYR A 48 9.89 2.01 -15.17
N ASN A 49 9.28 1.99 -16.36
CA ASN A 49 8.46 0.85 -16.79
C ASN A 49 9.30 -0.42 -17.04
N GLU A 50 10.50 -0.30 -17.60
CA GLU A 50 11.44 -1.42 -17.76
C GLU A 50 11.80 -2.04 -16.40
N ILE A 51 12.14 -1.22 -15.40
CA ILE A 51 12.49 -1.68 -14.05
C ILE A 51 11.26 -2.27 -13.35
N ARG A 52 10.11 -1.62 -13.48
CA ARG A 52 8.84 -2.12 -12.95
C ARG A 52 8.51 -3.51 -13.49
N GLN A 53 8.63 -3.74 -14.79
CA GLN A 53 8.38 -5.06 -15.38
C GLN A 53 9.33 -6.13 -14.85
N LYS A 54 10.62 -5.80 -14.68
CA LYS A 54 11.61 -6.71 -14.07
C LYS A 54 11.24 -7.06 -12.63
N LEU A 55 10.82 -6.07 -11.84
CA LEU A 55 10.37 -6.29 -10.46
C LEU A 55 9.09 -7.13 -10.41
N GLU A 56 8.16 -6.94 -11.33
CA GLU A 56 6.95 -7.77 -11.44
C GLU A 56 7.28 -9.23 -11.83
N THR A 57 8.35 -9.48 -12.57
CA THR A 57 8.83 -10.86 -12.83
C THR A 57 9.62 -11.48 -11.68
N GLU A 58 10.40 -10.70 -10.93
CA GLU A 58 11.21 -11.19 -9.80
C GLU A 58 10.38 -11.38 -8.51
N PHE A 59 9.37 -10.53 -8.32
CA PHE A 59 8.34 -10.69 -7.29
C PHE A 59 7.06 -11.16 -7.99
N PRO A 60 6.94 -12.46 -8.34
CA PRO A 60 5.72 -12.95 -8.94
C PRO A 60 4.57 -12.54 -8.03
N LYS A 61 3.56 -11.87 -8.61
CA LYS A 61 2.27 -11.69 -7.94
C LYS A 61 1.92 -13.08 -7.44
N SER A 62 1.81 -13.27 -6.14
CA SER A 62 1.38 -14.55 -5.60
C SER A 62 0.12 -14.92 -6.35
N ASP A 63 0.17 -15.98 -7.14
CA ASP A 63 -0.99 -16.56 -7.80
C ASP A 63 -1.85 -17.16 -6.67
N TYR A 64 -2.48 -16.29 -5.88
CA TYR A 64 -3.68 -16.71 -5.19
C TYR A 64 -4.65 -17.01 -6.31
N ASP A 65 -4.91 -18.29 -6.49
CA ASP A 65 -5.97 -18.76 -7.36
C ASP A 65 -7.24 -17.97 -7.03
N ASP A 66 -8.07 -17.65 -8.01
CA ASP A 66 -9.25 -16.81 -7.78
C ASP A 66 -10.20 -17.44 -6.74
N VAL A 67 -10.06 -18.75 -6.51
CA VAL A 67 -10.65 -19.52 -5.43
C VAL A 67 -10.16 -19.07 -4.04
N ASP A 68 -8.87 -18.89 -3.84
CA ASP A 68 -8.28 -18.49 -2.56
C ASP A 68 -8.59 -17.05 -2.20
N LYS A 69 -8.63 -16.16 -3.19
CA LYS A 69 -9.08 -14.77 -2.99
C LYS A 69 -10.53 -14.71 -2.52
N LYS A 70 -11.41 -15.51 -3.15
CA LYS A 70 -12.82 -15.61 -2.73
C LYS A 70 -12.94 -16.18 -1.32
N ARG A 71 -12.11 -17.16 -0.96
CA ARG A 71 -12.09 -17.75 0.38
C ARG A 71 -11.69 -16.74 1.44
N LEU A 72 -10.59 -16.01 1.24
CA LEU A 72 -10.12 -14.95 2.13
C LEU A 72 -11.14 -13.82 2.27
N LEU A 73 -11.77 -13.41 1.17
CA LEU A 73 -12.82 -12.39 1.20
C LEU A 73 -14.04 -12.87 2.00
N MET A 74 -14.47 -14.11 1.81
CA MET A 74 -15.58 -14.70 2.54
C MET A 74 -15.29 -14.83 4.04
N GLU A 75 -14.04 -15.17 4.39
CA GLU A 75 -13.59 -15.24 5.78
C GLU A 75 -13.61 -13.85 6.44
N ALA A 76 -13.05 -12.83 5.78
CA ALA A 76 -13.07 -11.46 6.26
C ALA A 76 -14.50 -10.90 6.41
N LEU A 77 -15.40 -11.23 5.49
CA LEU A 77 -16.82 -10.84 5.58
C LEU A 77 -17.52 -11.52 6.76
N LYS A 78 -17.25 -12.81 7.01
CA LYS A 78 -17.81 -13.52 8.16
C LYS A 78 -17.36 -12.89 9.48
N ASP A 79 -16.07 -12.59 9.61
CA ASP A 79 -15.51 -11.97 10.82
C ASP A 79 -16.07 -10.56 11.06
N SER A 80 -16.25 -9.78 9.99
CA SER A 80 -16.90 -8.47 10.07
C SER A 80 -18.36 -8.57 10.55
N LEU A 81 -19.14 -9.51 10.02
CA LEU A 81 -20.53 -9.72 10.42
C LEU A 81 -20.66 -10.17 11.89
N VAL A 82 -19.72 -10.99 12.38
CA VAL A 82 -19.71 -11.42 13.78
C VAL A 82 -19.32 -10.28 14.73
N SER A 83 -18.37 -9.44 14.33
CA SER A 83 -17.88 -8.33 15.17
C SER A 83 -18.81 -7.12 15.21
N GLN A 84 -19.54 -6.82 14.12
CA GLN A 84 -20.47 -5.69 14.02
C GLN A 84 -21.90 -6.01 14.47
N ASN A 85 -22.16 -7.19 15.03
CA ASN A 85 -23.49 -7.57 15.45
C ASN A 85 -23.95 -6.73 16.67
N SER A 86 -24.60 -5.60 16.38
CA SER A 86 -25.19 -4.67 17.35
C SER A 86 -26.37 -5.26 18.14
N TYR A 87 -26.88 -6.42 17.73
CA TYR A 87 -27.89 -7.20 18.45
C TYR A 87 -27.29 -8.16 19.48
N ARG A 88 -25.95 -8.23 19.62
CA ARG A 88 -25.33 -9.00 20.70
C ARG A 88 -25.78 -8.36 22.03
N PRO A 89 -26.39 -9.12 22.96
CA PRO A 89 -26.85 -8.55 24.21
C PRO A 89 -25.66 -7.91 24.92
N ARG A 90 -25.68 -6.57 24.99
CA ARG A 90 -24.67 -5.81 25.74
C ARG A 90 -24.78 -6.33 27.17
N ASN A 91 -23.71 -6.93 27.69
CA ASN A 91 -23.60 -7.24 29.10
C ASN A 91 -23.61 -5.91 29.86
N VAL A 92 -24.80 -5.41 30.16
CA VAL A 92 -24.98 -4.21 30.98
C VAL A 92 -24.42 -4.56 32.34
N LYS A 93 -23.28 -3.97 32.69
CA LYS A 93 -22.71 -4.07 34.03
C LYS A 93 -23.79 -3.56 34.99
N LYS A 94 -24.29 -4.44 35.87
CA LYS A 94 -25.28 -4.07 36.89
C LYS A 94 -24.62 -3.05 37.83
N ASN A 95 -24.93 -1.78 37.65
CA ASN A 95 -24.50 -0.73 38.57
C ASN A 95 -25.23 -0.94 39.90
N LYS A 96 -24.53 -1.53 40.86
CA LYS A 96 -24.96 -1.70 42.25
C LYS A 96 -25.12 -0.31 42.87
N THR A 97 -26.35 0.18 42.99
CA THR A 97 -26.64 1.40 43.74
C THR A 97 -26.39 1.14 45.23
N ARG A 98 -25.44 1.87 45.85
CA ARG A 98 -25.33 1.94 47.31
C ARG A 98 -26.49 2.78 47.80
N THR A 99 -27.54 2.14 48.32
CA THR A 99 -28.49 2.80 49.19
C THR A 99 -27.76 3.13 50.49
N PHE A 100 -27.59 4.42 50.78
CA PHE A 100 -27.20 4.89 52.10
C PHE A 100 -28.43 4.78 53.01
N GLY A 101 -28.29 4.01 54.10
CA GLY A 101 -29.15 4.07 55.27
C GLY A 101 -28.62 5.11 56.24
#